data_AF-A0A955GME3-F1
#
_entry.id   AF-A0A955GME3-F1
#
_cell.length_a   1.000
_cell.length_b   1.000
_cell.length_c   1.000
_cell.angle_alpha   90.00
_cell.angle_beta   90.00
_cell.angle_gamma   90.00
#
_symmetry.space_group_name_H-M   'P 1'
#
loop_
_entity.id
_entity.type
_entity.pdbx_description
1 polymer ?
#
loop_
_entity_poly.entity_id
_entity_poly.type
_entity_poly.pdbx_seq_one_letter_code
_entity_poly.pdbx_strand_id
1 'polypeptide(L)'
;MNNFGDTQKTVTEKKKKWPWIVGGFASILVAFGLFYFGILVGSGQVSLSFNRGAIQANRDLPNRLNYDSVNEVYRTLKQKYDGKLDEEKLILGLKKGLVEAAGDPHTTFLDAEQAADLEESLNGSFSGIGAELGKDKEYITVVAPIAGSPAEKAGLRPKDIIVTIDDKDAV
;
A
#
# COMPACT_ATOMS: atom_id res chain seq x y z
N MET A 1 -22.45 39.38 -77.18
CA MET A 1 -22.90 38.51 -78.29
C MET A 1 -22.81 37.06 -77.85
N ASN A 2 -23.84 36.28 -78.18
CA ASN A 2 -24.00 34.81 -78.06
C ASN A 2 -24.29 34.33 -76.63
N ASN A 3 -25.53 34.11 -76.16
CA ASN A 3 -26.74 33.49 -76.72
C ASN A 3 -26.74 31.95 -76.63
N PHE A 4 -27.91 31.45 -76.23
CA PHE A 4 -28.44 30.07 -76.26
C PHE A 4 -28.09 29.07 -75.14
N GLY A 5 -29.15 28.70 -74.41
CA GLY A 5 -29.67 27.34 -74.55
C GLY A 5 -29.61 26.46 -73.31
N ASP A 6 -30.71 26.49 -72.56
CA ASP A 6 -31.46 25.32 -72.09
C ASP A 6 -30.72 24.07 -71.57
N THR A 7 -31.02 23.68 -70.32
CA THR A 7 -31.77 22.45 -70.00
C THR A 7 -31.65 22.11 -68.50
N GLN A 8 -32.79 22.05 -67.82
CA GLN A 8 -32.93 21.45 -66.49
C GLN A 8 -32.45 19.99 -66.51
N LYS A 9 -31.49 19.63 -65.65
CA LYS A 9 -31.23 18.24 -65.27
C LYS A 9 -31.08 18.14 -63.75
N THR A 10 -31.93 17.28 -63.20
CA THR A 10 -32.08 16.94 -61.80
C THR A 10 -30.78 16.45 -61.17
N VAL A 11 -30.26 17.19 -60.19
CA VAL A 11 -29.18 16.68 -59.33
C VAL A 11 -29.81 15.70 -58.35
N THR A 12 -29.81 14.42 -58.69
CA THR A 12 -30.06 13.34 -57.73
C THR A 12 -28.79 13.14 -56.92
N GLU A 13 -28.80 13.56 -55.65
CA GLU A 13 -27.75 13.21 -54.69
C GLU A 13 -27.69 11.69 -54.50
N LYS A 14 -26.65 11.05 -55.05
CA LYS A 14 -26.31 9.67 -54.72
C LYS A 14 -25.80 9.64 -53.27
N LYS A 15 -26.67 9.27 -52.32
CA LYS A 15 -26.23 8.89 -50.96
C LYS A 15 -25.27 7.69 -51.07
N LYS A 16 -24.00 7.91 -50.67
CA LYS A 16 -22.93 6.92 -50.62
C LYS A 16 -23.29 5.81 -49.63
N LYS A 17 -23.90 4.73 -50.14
CA LYS A 17 -24.18 3.51 -49.37
C LYS A 17 -22.88 2.77 -49.12
N TRP A 18 -22.24 3.00 -47.97
CA TRP A 18 -21.12 2.18 -47.54
C TRP A 18 -21.66 0.78 -47.18
N PRO A 19 -21.17 -0.30 -47.81
CA PRO A 19 -21.67 -1.63 -47.53
C PRO A 19 -21.25 -2.00 -46.11
N TRP A 20 -22.20 -2.37 -45.25
CA TRP A 20 -21.97 -2.74 -43.85
C TRP A 20 -20.88 -3.82 -43.66
N ILE A 21 -20.60 -4.57 -44.73
CA ILE A 21 -19.51 -5.54 -44.84
C ILE A 21 -18.14 -4.88 -44.58
N VAL A 22 -17.88 -3.67 -45.11
CA VAL A 22 -16.62 -2.95 -44.89
C VAL A 22 -16.48 -2.50 -43.44
N GLY A 23 -17.59 -2.14 -42.78
CA GLY A 23 -17.62 -1.85 -41.34
C GLY A 23 -17.37 -3.09 -40.48
N GLY A 24 -17.91 -4.25 -40.88
CA GLY A 24 -17.70 -5.52 -40.20
C GLY A 24 -16.25 -6.05 -40.31
N PHE A 25 -15.60 -5.89 -41.47
CA PHE A 25 -14.18 -6.23 -41.59
C PHE A 25 -13.27 -5.30 -40.77
N ALA A 26 -13.62 -4.01 -40.69
CA ALA A 26 -12.88 -3.05 -39.88
C ALA A 26 -12.98 -3.37 -38.37
N SER A 27 -14.14 -3.78 -37.86
CA SER A 27 -14.29 -4.12 -36.44
C SER A 27 -13.52 -5.37 -36.04
N ILE A 28 -13.46 -6.38 -36.93
CA ILE A 28 -12.68 -7.60 -36.73
C ILE A 28 -11.19 -7.27 -36.64
N LEU A 29 -10.66 -6.40 -37.52
CA LEU A 29 -9.27 -5.98 -37.47
C LEU A 29 -8.92 -5.24 -36.18
N VAL A 30 -9.81 -4.39 -35.69
CA VAL A 30 -9.63 -3.71 -34.39
C VAL A 30 -9.60 -4.71 -33.24
N ALA A 31 -10.50 -5.71 -33.24
CA ALA A 31 -10.53 -6.74 -32.20
C ALA A 31 -9.24 -7.60 -32.20
N PHE A 32 -8.74 -7.99 -33.37
CA PHE A 32 -7.47 -8.71 -33.49
C PHE A 32 -6.29 -7.86 -33.03
N GLY A 33 -6.28 -6.56 -33.35
CA GLY A 33 -5.26 -5.63 -32.86
C GLY A 33 -5.23 -5.53 -31.34
N LEU A 34 -6.40 -5.39 -30.71
CA LEU A 34 -6.53 -5.34 -29.24
C LEU A 34 -6.12 -6.66 -28.59
N PHE A 35 -6.49 -7.80 -29.17
CA PHE A 35 -6.12 -9.12 -28.67
C PHE A 35 -4.60 -9.34 -28.75
N TYR A 36 -3.98 -9.00 -29.89
CA TYR A 36 -2.52 -9.11 -30.07
C TYR A 36 -1.76 -8.17 -29.12
N PHE A 37 -2.27 -6.93 -28.96
CA PHE A 37 -1.73 -5.99 -27.98
C PHE A 37 -1.85 -6.50 -26.54
N GLY A 38 -2.97 -7.14 -26.19
CA GLY A 38 -3.18 -7.78 -24.89
C GLY A 38 -2.17 -8.91 -24.62
N ILE A 39 -1.88 -9.76 -25.61
CA ILE A 39 -0.84 -10.80 -25.50
C ILE A 39 0.55 -10.18 -25.33
N LEU A 40 0.85 -9.10 -26.06
CA LEU A 40 2.14 -8.41 -25.99
C LEU A 40 2.37 -7.79 -24.60
N VAL A 41 1.33 -7.21 -23.99
CA VAL A 41 1.36 -6.71 -22.62
C VAL A 41 1.44 -7.86 -21.61
N GLY A 42 0.65 -8.93 -21.78
CA GLY A 42 0.63 -10.08 -20.86
C GLY A 42 1.90 -10.94 -20.88
N SER A 43 2.64 -10.96 -21.99
CA SER A 43 3.93 -11.66 -22.12
C SER A 43 5.11 -10.91 -21.49
N GLY A 44 4.88 -9.71 -20.93
CA GLY A 44 5.90 -8.92 -20.23
C GLY A 44 6.90 -8.19 -21.14
N GLN A 45 6.72 -8.24 -22.47
CA GLN A 45 7.57 -7.53 -23.44
C GLN A 45 7.24 -6.04 -23.54
N VAL A 46 6.03 -5.64 -23.17
CA VAL A 46 5.58 -4.24 -23.15
C VAL A 46 5.06 -3.89 -21.76
N SER A 47 5.74 -2.96 -21.08
CA SER A 47 5.29 -2.39 -19.82
C SER A 47 4.34 -1.22 -20.08
N LEU A 48 3.04 -1.39 -19.77
CA LEU A 48 2.11 -0.26 -19.72
C LEU A 48 2.45 0.61 -18.51
N SER A 49 3.17 1.70 -18.75
CA SER A 49 3.43 2.72 -17.72
C SER A 49 2.18 3.60 -17.57
N PHE A 50 1.25 3.18 -16.73
CA PHE A 50 0.19 4.07 -16.26
C PHE A 50 0.82 5.08 -15.30
N ASN A 51 0.76 6.37 -15.63
CA ASN A 51 1.18 7.45 -14.75
C ASN A 51 0.17 7.58 -13.58
N ARG A 52 0.14 6.59 -12.69
CA ARG A 52 -0.34 6.76 -11.32
C ARG A 52 0.71 7.65 -10.67
N GLY A 53 0.31 8.85 -10.24
CA GLY A 53 1.21 9.88 -9.71
C GLY A 53 2.36 9.25 -8.94
N ALA A 54 3.58 9.45 -9.44
CA ALA A 54 4.76 8.81 -8.91
C ALA A 54 4.85 9.13 -7.41
N ILE A 55 4.74 8.09 -6.58
CA ILE A 55 5.21 8.17 -5.20
C ILE A 55 6.65 8.65 -5.30
N GLN A 56 6.96 9.76 -4.63
CA GLN A 56 8.31 10.30 -4.54
C GLN A 56 9.19 9.26 -3.83
N ALA A 57 9.74 8.31 -4.59
CA ALA A 57 10.77 7.43 -4.11
C ALA A 57 12.03 8.27 -3.87
N ASN A 58 12.75 8.01 -2.77
CA ASN A 58 14.08 8.57 -2.54
C ASN A 58 15.03 8.07 -3.63
N ARG A 59 15.12 8.82 -4.74
CA ARG A 59 15.91 8.45 -5.93
C ARG A 59 17.42 8.48 -5.68
N ASP A 60 17.84 9.11 -4.60
CA ASP A 60 19.24 9.22 -4.18
C ASP A 60 19.72 8.01 -3.36
N LEU A 61 18.80 7.12 -2.95
CA LEU A 61 19.17 5.91 -2.21
C LEU A 61 19.52 4.76 -3.16
N PRO A 62 20.48 3.90 -2.79
CA PRO A 62 20.78 2.72 -3.56
C PRO A 62 19.58 1.76 -3.55
N ASN A 63 19.36 1.06 -4.66
CA ASN A 63 18.31 0.04 -4.80
C ASN A 63 18.45 -1.14 -3.81
N ARG A 64 19.63 -1.29 -3.18
CA ARG A 64 19.93 -2.34 -2.21
C ARG A 64 20.79 -1.75 -1.10
N LEU A 65 20.43 -2.03 0.14
CA LEU A 65 21.28 -1.75 1.29
C LEU A 65 22.48 -2.70 1.31
N ASN A 66 23.65 -2.20 1.73
CA ASN A 66 24.80 -3.04 2.00
C ASN A 66 24.69 -3.61 3.43
N TYR A 67 24.69 -4.94 3.54
CA TYR A 67 24.57 -5.67 4.81
C TYR A 67 25.89 -6.29 5.31
N ASP A 68 27.03 -5.96 4.71
CA ASP A 68 28.34 -6.54 5.07
C ASP A 68 28.68 -6.31 6.54
N SER A 69 28.47 -5.08 7.02
CA SER A 69 28.68 -4.70 8.42
C SER A 69 27.69 -5.40 9.36
N VAL A 70 26.41 -5.54 8.96
CA VAL A 70 25.39 -6.27 9.72
C VAL A 70 25.79 -7.75 9.87
N ASN A 71 26.31 -8.36 8.78
CA ASN A 71 26.78 -9.73 8.79
C ASN A 71 28.03 -9.93 9.67
N GLU A 72 28.90 -8.93 9.76
CA GLU A 72 30.04 -8.95 10.70
C GLU A 72 29.58 -8.92 12.17
N VAL A 73 28.59 -8.07 12.49
CA VAL A 73 27.97 -8.02 13.83
C VAL A 73 27.32 -9.36 14.16
N TYR A 74 26.52 -9.93 13.25
CA TYR A 74 25.90 -11.23 13.45
C TYR A 74 26.92 -12.36 13.65
N ARG A 75 28.02 -12.37 12.86
CA ARG A 75 29.12 -13.34 13.04
C ARG A 75 29.74 -13.23 14.42
N THR A 76 29.97 -12.00 14.89
CA THR A 76 30.53 -11.75 16.22
C THR A 76 29.58 -12.22 17.32
N LEU A 77 28.28 -11.92 17.21
CA LEU A 77 27.24 -12.40 18.11
C LEU A 77 27.23 -13.94 18.16
N LYS A 78 27.19 -14.60 16.99
CA LYS A 78 27.18 -16.06 16.89
C LYS A 78 28.39 -16.72 17.56
N GLN A 79 29.56 -16.08 17.51
CA GLN A 79 30.80 -16.64 18.07
C GLN A 79 30.98 -16.38 19.56
N LYS A 80 30.49 -15.24 20.06
CA LYS A 80 30.84 -14.73 21.40
C LYS A 80 29.68 -14.67 22.37
N TYR A 81 28.43 -14.81 21.90
CA TYR A 81 27.26 -14.72 22.76
C TYR A 81 27.08 -16.02 23.53
N ASP A 82 27.04 -15.92 24.86
CA ASP A 82 26.73 -17.04 25.74
C ASP A 82 25.22 -17.17 25.90
N GLY A 83 24.60 -18.03 25.10
CA GLY A 83 23.16 -18.28 25.13
C GLY A 83 22.58 -18.76 23.81
N LYS A 84 21.26 -18.89 23.77
CA LYS A 84 20.53 -19.22 22.53
C LYS A 84 20.21 -17.94 21.77
N LEU A 85 20.54 -17.94 20.49
CA LEU A 85 20.13 -16.91 19.54
C LEU A 85 18.90 -17.41 18.78
N ASP A 86 17.86 -16.60 18.76
CA ASP A 86 16.65 -16.82 17.99
C ASP A 86 16.74 -15.98 16.71
N GLU A 87 16.91 -16.65 15.58
CA GLU A 87 17.11 -15.99 14.28
C GLU A 87 15.91 -15.12 13.89
N GLU A 88 14.69 -15.56 14.19
CA GLU A 88 13.47 -14.81 13.85
C GLU A 88 13.41 -13.51 14.65
N LYS A 89 13.76 -13.56 15.94
CA LYS A 89 13.84 -12.36 16.80
C LYS A 89 14.94 -11.41 16.35
N LEU A 90 16.10 -11.92 15.92
CA LEU A 90 17.19 -11.09 15.42
C LEU A 90 16.80 -10.36 14.12
N ILE A 91 16.18 -11.08 13.18
CA ILE A 91 15.69 -10.49 11.93
C ILE A 91 14.57 -9.48 12.21
N LEU A 92 13.66 -9.78 13.15
CA LEU A 92 12.61 -8.86 13.54
C LEU A 92 13.18 -7.56 14.13
N GLY A 93 14.17 -7.67 15.02
CA GLY A 93 14.87 -6.52 15.59
C GLY A 93 15.58 -5.68 14.52
N LEU A 94 16.21 -6.31 13.53
CA LEU A 94 16.81 -5.60 12.39
C LEU A 94 15.76 -4.79 11.61
N LYS A 95 14.58 -5.37 11.34
CA LYS A 95 13.49 -4.69 10.63
C LYS A 95 12.97 -3.49 11.43
N LYS A 96 12.72 -3.67 12.73
CA LYS A 96 12.26 -2.60 13.63
C LYS A 96 13.28 -1.44 13.66
N GLY A 97 14.56 -1.75 13.90
CA GLY A 97 15.61 -0.74 13.93
C GLY A 97 15.81 0.01 12.60
N LEU A 98 15.64 -0.67 11.45
CA LEU A 98 15.72 -0.01 10.15
C LEU A 98 14.60 1.03 9.95
N VAL A 99 13.40 0.73 10.43
CA VAL A 99 12.23 1.62 10.33
C VAL A 99 12.33 2.76 11.35
N GLU A 100 12.73 2.47 12.58
CA GLU A 100 12.98 3.49 13.63
C GLU A 100 14.05 4.50 13.18
N ALA A 101 15.09 4.04 12.48
CA ALA A 101 16.14 4.91 11.95
C ALA A 101 15.66 5.91 10.88
N ALA A 102 14.43 5.76 10.36
CA ALA A 102 13.82 6.78 9.50
C ALA A 102 13.53 8.09 10.26
N GLY A 103 13.43 8.05 11.59
CA GLY A 103 13.24 9.22 12.44
C GLY A 103 11.87 9.88 12.34
N ASP A 104 10.91 9.26 11.66
CA ASP A 104 9.53 9.74 11.56
C ASP A 104 8.69 9.13 12.69
N PRO A 105 8.12 9.93 13.62
CA PRO A 105 7.30 9.46 14.73
C PRO A 105 6.06 8.64 14.32
N HIS A 106 5.62 8.78 13.08
CA HIS A 106 4.44 8.08 12.56
C HIS A 106 4.78 6.83 11.74
N THR A 107 6.08 6.55 11.53
CA THR A 107 6.55 5.38 10.80
C THR A 107 7.00 4.32 11.78
N THR A 108 6.28 3.19 11.82
CA THR A 108 6.60 2.05 12.70
C THR A 108 6.50 0.73 11.93
N PHE A 109 7.29 -0.26 12.36
CA PHE A 109 7.23 -1.62 11.83
C PHE A 109 6.31 -2.46 12.70
N LEU A 110 5.27 -3.05 12.09
CA LEU A 110 4.36 -3.98 12.76
C LEU A 110 4.80 -5.42 12.47
N ASP A 111 4.97 -6.22 13.51
CA ASP A 111 5.03 -7.67 13.36
C ASP A 111 3.65 -8.27 13.09
N ALA A 112 3.59 -9.59 12.88
CA ALA A 112 2.37 -10.26 12.45
C ALA A 112 1.22 -10.13 13.46
N GLU A 113 1.54 -10.17 14.76
CA GLU A 113 0.56 -10.01 15.84
C GLU A 113 0.05 -8.57 15.87
N GLN A 114 0.97 -7.60 15.88
CA GLN A 114 0.62 -6.17 15.87
C GLN A 114 -0.17 -5.76 14.62
N ALA A 115 0.13 -6.35 13.46
CA ALA A 115 -0.61 -6.11 12.23
C ALA A 115 -2.03 -6.69 12.29
N ALA A 116 -2.20 -7.87 12.91
CA ALA A 116 -3.51 -8.48 13.11
C ALA A 116 -4.36 -7.65 14.08
N ASP A 117 -3.78 -7.17 15.17
CA ASP A 117 -4.47 -6.29 16.13
C ASP A 117 -4.91 -4.96 15.50
N LEU A 118 -4.05 -4.39 14.64
CA LEU A 118 -4.39 -3.21 13.86
C LEU A 118 -5.55 -3.50 12.89
N GLU A 119 -5.51 -4.63 12.18
CA GLU A 119 -6.59 -5.03 11.28
C GLU A 119 -7.90 -5.25 12.03
N GLU A 120 -7.86 -5.87 13.22
CA GLU A 120 -9.03 -6.03 14.09
C GLU A 120 -9.64 -4.66 14.43
N SER A 121 -8.79 -3.74 14.89
CA SER A 121 -9.15 -2.37 15.25
C SER A 121 -9.77 -1.60 14.09
N LEU A 122 -9.19 -1.71 12.89
CA LEU A 122 -9.70 -1.07 11.67
C LEU A 122 -11.06 -1.64 11.23
N ASN A 123 -11.29 -2.94 11.47
CA ASN A 123 -12.56 -3.61 11.20
C ASN A 123 -13.61 -3.38 12.29
N GLY A 124 -13.28 -2.63 13.35
CA GLY A 124 -14.19 -2.32 14.45
C GLY A 124 -14.48 -3.50 15.37
N SER A 125 -13.70 -4.58 15.27
CA SER A 125 -13.64 -5.59 16.32
C SER A 125 -12.62 -5.09 17.35
N PHE A 126 -13.03 -4.99 18.60
CA PHE A 126 -12.16 -4.56 19.69
C PHE A 126 -12.12 -5.67 20.71
N SER A 127 -10.96 -6.32 20.82
CA SER A 127 -10.59 -7.12 21.98
C SER A 127 -9.95 -6.21 23.05
N GLY A 128 -10.27 -6.44 24.33
CA GLY A 128 -9.67 -5.73 25.47
C GLY A 128 -10.65 -5.01 26.39
N ILE A 129 -10.13 -4.05 27.18
CA ILE A 129 -10.92 -3.32 28.20
C ILE A 129 -11.68 -2.10 27.64
N GLY A 130 -11.40 -1.71 26.39
CA GLY A 130 -12.01 -0.54 25.74
C GLY A 130 -11.48 0.81 26.23
N ALA A 131 -10.17 1.00 26.24
CA ALA A 131 -9.53 2.28 26.52
C ALA A 131 -8.54 2.64 25.40
N GLU A 132 -8.57 3.89 24.96
CA GLU A 132 -7.54 4.46 24.09
C GLU A 132 -6.32 4.80 24.95
N LEU A 133 -5.16 4.27 24.56
CA LEU A 133 -3.89 4.48 25.24
C LEU A 133 -2.96 5.35 24.41
N GLY A 134 -2.16 6.15 25.08
CA GLY A 134 -1.11 6.97 24.49
C GLY A 134 0.19 6.78 25.27
N LYS A 135 1.30 7.25 24.69
CA LYS A 135 2.59 7.29 25.38
C LYS A 135 2.97 8.74 25.62
N ASP A 136 3.11 9.11 26.90
CA ASP A 136 3.67 10.41 27.30
C ASP A 136 5.02 10.18 27.96
N LYS A 137 6.08 10.65 27.29
CA LYS A 137 7.49 10.36 27.63
C LYS A 137 7.73 8.84 27.69
N GLU A 138 7.95 8.30 28.89
CA GLU A 138 8.13 6.86 29.11
C GLU A 138 6.89 6.16 29.62
N TYR A 139 5.83 6.89 29.99
CA TYR A 139 4.66 6.29 30.62
C TYR A 139 3.55 5.99 29.61
N ILE A 140 2.91 4.83 29.78
CA ILE A 140 1.64 4.52 29.13
C ILE A 140 0.54 5.28 29.87
N THR A 141 -0.25 6.05 29.14
CA THR A 141 -1.31 6.90 29.68
C THR A 141 -2.63 6.62 29.01
N VAL A 142 -3.72 6.75 29.74
CA VAL A 142 -5.07 6.65 29.18
C VAL A 142 -5.41 7.97 28.49
N VAL A 143 -5.68 7.93 27.18
CA VAL A 143 -6.19 9.09 26.43
C VAL A 143 -7.66 9.27 26.74
N ALA A 144 -8.48 8.22 26.52
CA ALA A 144 -9.89 8.20 26.88
C ALA A 144 -10.44 6.76 26.98
N PRO A 145 -11.29 6.45 27.96
CA PRO A 145 -12.09 5.22 27.94
C PRO A 145 -13.20 5.32 26.88
N ILE A 146 -13.52 4.20 26.24
CA ILE A 146 -14.66 4.11 25.31
C ILE A 146 -15.95 4.08 26.13
N ALA A 147 -16.97 4.84 25.71
CA ALA A 147 -18.25 4.88 26.40
C ALA A 147 -18.91 3.48 26.50
N GLY A 148 -19.36 3.10 27.70
CA GLY A 148 -19.98 1.80 27.99
C GLY A 148 -18.99 0.63 28.15
N SER A 149 -17.68 0.86 27.95
CA SER A 149 -16.63 -0.16 28.06
C SER A 149 -16.39 -0.63 29.50
N PRO A 150 -15.75 -1.81 29.68
CA PRO A 150 -15.23 -2.22 30.98
C PRO A 150 -14.30 -1.18 31.63
N ALA A 151 -13.46 -0.51 30.84
CA ALA A 151 -12.56 0.55 31.32
C ALA A 151 -13.30 1.73 31.95
N GLU A 152 -14.36 2.23 31.30
CA GLU A 152 -15.20 3.31 31.85
C GLU A 152 -15.90 2.86 33.15
N LYS A 153 -16.44 1.64 33.16
CA LYS A 153 -17.12 1.07 34.34
C LYS A 153 -16.18 0.83 35.51
N ALA A 154 -14.92 0.51 35.22
CA ALA A 154 -13.85 0.40 36.22
C ALA A 154 -13.40 1.77 36.76
N GLY A 155 -13.84 2.86 36.14
CA GLY A 155 -13.56 4.23 36.58
C GLY A 155 -12.26 4.81 36.06
N LEU A 156 -11.65 4.21 35.01
CA LEU A 156 -10.49 4.80 34.34
C LEU A 156 -10.83 6.16 33.75
N ARG A 157 -9.88 7.09 33.84
CA ARG A 157 -10.04 8.48 33.40
C ARG A 157 -8.92 8.89 32.44
N PRO A 158 -9.18 9.90 31.59
CA PRO A 158 -8.12 10.55 30.83
C PRO A 158 -6.98 10.99 31.74
N LYS A 159 -5.74 10.75 31.30
CA LYS A 159 -4.46 11.02 31.99
C LYS A 159 -4.09 10.07 33.13
N ASP A 160 -4.86 9.00 33.35
CA ASP A 160 -4.40 7.94 34.24
C ASP A 160 -3.12 7.31 33.67
N ILE A 161 -2.14 7.03 34.54
CA ILE A 161 -0.88 6.38 34.18
C ILE A 161 -1.01 4.89 34.49
N ILE A 162 -0.74 4.05 33.48
CA ILE A 162 -0.68 2.61 33.67
C ILE A 162 0.71 2.27 34.18
N VAL A 163 0.78 1.80 35.42
CA VAL A 163 2.05 1.44 36.08
C VAL A 163 2.38 -0.04 35.90
N THR A 164 1.37 -0.92 35.99
CA THR A 164 1.55 -2.37 35.91
C THR A 164 0.40 -3.06 35.17
N ILE A 165 0.69 -4.15 34.47
CA ILE A 165 -0.28 -5.04 33.81
C ILE A 165 0.08 -6.48 34.19
N ASP A 166 -0.85 -7.22 34.79
CA ASP A 166 -0.63 -8.61 35.24
C ASP A 166 0.68 -8.79 36.04
N ASP A 167 0.90 -7.90 37.00
CA ASP A 167 2.08 -7.83 37.87
C ASP A 167 3.42 -7.56 37.15
N LYS A 168 3.38 -7.14 35.88
CA LYS A 168 4.56 -6.67 35.14
C LYS A 168 4.53 -5.14 35.04
N ASP A 169 5.69 -4.51 35.21
CA ASP A 169 5.84 -3.08 34.95
C ASP A 169 5.44 -2.78 33.50
N ALA A 170 4.64 -1.73 33.34
CA ALA A 170 4.13 -1.25 32.05
C ALA A 170 5.11 -0.29 31.34
N VAL A 171 6.28 -0.08 31.94
CA VAL A 171 7.36 0.82 31.48
C VAL A 171 8.65 0.02 31.30
#